data_AF-A0A1X0RD80-F1
#
_entry.id   AF-A0A1X0RD80-F1
#
_cell.length_a   1.000
_cell.length_b   1.000
_cell.length_c   1.000
_cell.angle_alpha   90.00
_cell.angle_beta   90.00
_cell.angle_gamma   90.00
#
_symmetry.space_group_name_H-M   'P 1'
#
loop_
_entity.id
_entity.type
_entity.pdbx_description
1 polymer ?
#
loop_
_entity_poly.entity_id
_entity_poly.type
_entity_poly.pdbx_seq_one_letter_code
_entity_poly.pdbx_strand_id
1 'polypeptide(L)'
;MIIMMGLSSTSNKLKQAWQSLSNREMNTFTTLQKLLDVSSNMLYYRRKIESAKKLPVISFLPVILKDITFLKENSTFLVSQSDLINFSKCRSIKEFIEKQRALISKQYRFQQDDSTGHWLEYRLKQANV
;
A
#
# COMPACT_ATOMS: atom_id res chain seq x y z
N MET A 1 6.16 1.81 1.68
CA MET A 1 6.66 1.11 0.47
C MET A 1 7.69 1.95 -0.29
N ILE A 2 7.42 3.24 -0.57
CA ILE A 2 8.31 4.13 -1.34
C ILE A 2 9.75 4.17 -0.79
N ILE A 3 9.93 4.48 0.50
CA ILE A 3 11.27 4.54 1.13
C ILE A 3 12.00 3.20 1.00
N MET A 4 11.31 2.09 1.24
CA MET A 4 11.91 0.76 1.15
C MET A 4 12.35 0.41 -0.27
N MET A 5 11.55 0.75 -1.29
CA MET A 5 11.94 0.57 -2.70
C MET A 5 13.17 1.41 -3.05
N GLY A 6 13.24 2.65 -2.56
CA GLY A 6 14.42 3.50 -2.68
C GLY A 6 15.65 2.85 -2.05
N LEU A 7 15.56 2.38 -0.80
CA LEU A 7 16.66 1.70 -0.12
C LEU A 7 17.10 0.43 -0.87
N SER A 8 16.16 -0.43 -1.27
CA SER A 8 16.46 -1.65 -2.04
C SER A 8 17.17 -1.36 -3.36
N SER A 9 16.95 -0.20 -3.99
CA SER A 9 17.66 0.19 -5.21
C SER A 9 19.14 0.53 -4.99
N THR A 10 19.53 0.84 -3.75
CA THR A 10 20.89 1.24 -3.38
C THR A 10 21.73 0.10 -2.79
N SER A 11 21.10 -1.00 -2.36
CA SER A 11 21.78 -2.13 -1.70
C SER A 11 22.94 -2.70 -2.52
N ASN A 12 22.77 -2.79 -3.83
CA ASN A 12 23.81 -3.28 -4.73
C ASN A 12 24.87 -2.23 -5.06
N LYS A 13 24.54 -0.94 -4.95
CA LYS A 13 25.42 0.20 -5.31
C LYS A 13 26.31 0.63 -4.14
N LEU A 14 25.83 0.52 -2.91
CA LEU A 14 26.50 1.01 -1.70
C LEU A 14 26.95 -0.13 -0.77
N LYS A 15 27.55 -1.20 -1.33
CA LYS A 15 27.86 -2.43 -0.59
C LYS A 15 28.60 -2.21 0.74
N GLN A 16 29.55 -1.28 0.77
CA GLN A 16 30.30 -0.95 2.01
C GLN A 16 29.39 -0.43 3.12
N ALA A 17 28.47 0.48 2.81
CA ALA A 17 27.51 1.01 3.78
C ALA A 17 26.55 -0.09 4.26
N TRP A 18 26.08 -0.96 3.35
CA TRP A 18 25.20 -2.07 3.69
C TRP A 18 25.89 -3.16 4.53
N GLN A 19 27.20 -3.36 4.36
CA GLN A 19 28.01 -4.26 5.19
C GLN A 19 28.29 -3.70 6.59
N SER A 20 28.29 -2.38 6.76
CA SER A 20 28.48 -1.74 8.07
C SER A 20 27.25 -1.76 8.97
N LEU A 21 26.08 -2.14 8.45
CA LEU A 21 24.84 -2.18 9.21
C LEU A 21 24.87 -3.29 10.26
N SER A 22 24.21 -3.06 11.39
CA SER A 22 24.06 -4.07 12.42
C SER A 22 23.12 -5.20 11.97
N ASN A 23 23.28 -6.38 12.57
CA ASN A 23 22.39 -7.53 12.32
C ASN A 23 20.91 -7.19 12.61
N ARG A 24 20.65 -6.33 13.59
CA ARG A 24 19.28 -5.89 13.95
C ARG A 24 18.62 -5.09 12.81
N GLU A 25 19.36 -4.17 12.22
CA GLU A 25 18.88 -3.35 11.10
C GLU A 25 18.64 -4.22 9.86
N MET A 26 19.57 -5.13 9.57
CA MET A 26 19.45 -6.04 8.43
C MET A 26 18.24 -6.99 8.56
N ASN A 27 17.98 -7.50 9.76
CA ASN A 27 16.79 -8.31 10.04
C ASN A 27 15.49 -7.51 9.88
N THR A 28 15.49 -6.25 10.33
CA THR A 28 14.35 -5.33 10.18
C THR A 28 14.09 -5.04 8.70
N PHE A 29 15.14 -4.71 7.94
CA PHE A 29 15.06 -4.47 6.51
C PHE A 29 14.53 -5.69 5.76
N THR A 30 15.03 -6.89 6.06
CA THR A 30 14.57 -8.15 5.44
C THR A 30 13.09 -8.41 5.73
N THR A 31 12.64 -8.14 6.96
CA THR A 31 11.23 -8.28 7.35
C THR A 31 10.35 -7.30 6.58
N LEU A 32 10.79 -6.05 6.43
CA LEU A 32 10.08 -5.06 5.63
C LEU A 32 10.09 -5.43 4.14
N GLN A 33 11.17 -5.99 3.63
CA GLN A 33 11.25 -6.45 2.24
C GLN A 33 10.26 -7.58 1.95
N LYS A 34 10.06 -8.52 2.88
CA LYS A 34 9.01 -9.56 2.76
C LYS A 34 7.61 -8.97 2.64
N LEU A 35 7.34 -7.83 3.26
CA LEU A 35 6.05 -7.14 3.10
C LEU A 35 5.89 -6.47 1.73
N LEU A 36 6.98 -6.24 1.00
CA LEU A 36 6.96 -5.70 -0.36
C LEU A 36 6.98 -6.78 -1.44
N ASP A 37 6.95 -8.06 -1.05
CA ASP A 37 7.00 -9.15 -2.01
C ASP A 37 5.77 -9.13 -2.92
N VAL A 38 6.03 -9.01 -4.23
CA VAL A 38 5.01 -8.91 -5.28
C VAL A 38 4.36 -10.27 -5.56
N SER A 39 4.95 -11.36 -5.08
CA SER A 39 4.45 -12.72 -5.28
C SER A 39 3.00 -12.88 -4.80
N SER A 40 2.25 -13.76 -5.47
CA SER A 40 0.84 -14.04 -5.15
C SER A 40 -0.03 -12.78 -4.98
N ASN A 41 0.19 -11.78 -5.84
CA ASN A 41 -0.51 -10.50 -5.79
C ASN A 41 -0.36 -9.77 -4.45
N MET A 42 0.86 -9.68 -3.92
CA MET A 42 1.18 -9.00 -2.66
C MET A 42 0.50 -9.64 -1.44
N LEU A 43 0.49 -10.98 -1.36
CA LEU A 43 -0.23 -11.74 -0.32
C LEU A 43 0.16 -11.33 1.11
N TYR A 44 1.46 -11.19 1.38
CA TYR A 44 1.95 -10.83 2.71
C TYR A 44 1.49 -9.42 3.13
N TYR A 45 1.56 -8.46 2.20
CA TYR A 45 1.04 -7.12 2.40
C TYR A 45 -0.46 -7.16 2.73
N ARG A 46 -1.27 -7.85 1.92
CA ARG A 46 -2.73 -7.95 2.09
C ARG A 46 -3.09 -8.55 3.46
N ARG A 47 -2.47 -9.67 3.84
CA ARG A 47 -2.66 -10.29 5.17
C ARG A 47 -2.30 -9.34 6.31
N LYS A 48 -1.26 -8.53 6.14
CA LYS A 48 -0.84 -7.57 7.16
C LYS A 48 -1.85 -6.44 7.34
N ILE A 49 -2.44 -5.96 6.25
CA ILE A 49 -3.52 -4.96 6.30
C ILE A 49 -4.78 -5.56 6.95
N GLU A 50 -5.14 -6.80 6.62
CA GLU A 50 -6.30 -7.48 7.21
C GLU A 50 -6.17 -7.73 8.70
N SER A 51 -4.96 -8.03 9.17
CA SER A 51 -4.66 -8.22 10.60
C SER A 51 -4.39 -6.91 11.35
N ALA A 52 -4.49 -5.75 10.69
CA ALA A 52 -4.20 -4.46 11.31
C ALA A 52 -5.27 -4.09 12.35
N LYS A 53 -4.89 -4.14 13.64
CA LYS A 53 -5.78 -3.78 14.76
C LYS A 53 -5.85 -2.27 15.01
N LYS A 54 -4.84 -1.51 14.57
CA LYS A 54 -4.71 -0.06 14.82
C LYS A 54 -5.11 0.70 13.57
N LEU A 55 -6.15 1.52 13.70
CA LEU A 55 -6.61 2.47 12.70
C LEU A 55 -6.18 3.90 13.09
N PRO A 56 -5.93 4.80 12.13
CA PRO A 56 -6.02 4.59 10.68
C PRO A 56 -4.80 3.89 10.04
N VAL A 57 -5.01 3.26 8.88
CA VAL A 57 -3.98 2.58 8.07
C VAL A 57 -3.88 3.23 6.70
N ILE A 58 -2.67 3.61 6.29
CA ILE A 58 -2.39 4.05 4.91
C ILE A 58 -2.20 2.80 4.05
N SER A 59 -3.22 2.52 3.23
CA SER A 59 -3.14 1.48 2.21
C SER A 59 -2.28 1.93 1.02
N PHE A 60 -1.68 0.97 0.32
CA PHE A 60 -0.86 1.23 -0.86
C PHE A 60 -1.77 1.40 -2.07
N LEU A 61 -1.91 2.66 -2.50
CA LEU A 61 -2.85 3.07 -3.54
C LEU A 61 -2.74 2.23 -4.84
N PRO A 62 -1.55 1.90 -5.36
CA PRO A 62 -1.44 1.08 -6.58
C PRO A 62 -2.11 -0.29 -6.47
N VAL A 63 -2.07 -0.94 -5.30
CA VAL A 63 -2.76 -2.24 -5.08
C VAL A 63 -4.27 -2.06 -5.04
N ILE A 64 -4.76 -0.99 -4.40
CA ILE A 64 -6.18 -0.66 -4.37
C ILE A 64 -6.69 -0.37 -5.78
N LEU A 65 -5.98 0.47 -6.54
CA LEU A 65 -6.38 0.84 -7.90
C LEU A 65 -6.40 -0.39 -8.81
N LYS A 66 -5.39 -1.26 -8.71
CA LYS A 66 -5.37 -2.54 -9.40
C LYS A 66 -6.63 -3.37 -9.11
N ASP A 67 -7.00 -3.50 -7.83
CA ASP A 67 -8.20 -4.26 -7.44
C ASP A 67 -9.49 -3.62 -7.95
N ILE A 68 -9.61 -2.29 -7.90
CA ILE A 68 -10.76 -1.56 -8.46
C ILE A 68 -10.86 -1.79 -9.97
N THR A 69 -9.74 -1.75 -10.69
CA THR A 69 -9.70 -2.01 -12.13
C THR A 69 -10.24 -3.41 -12.45
N PHE A 70 -9.78 -4.45 -11.74
CA PHE A 70 -10.30 -5.81 -11.94
C PHE A 70 -11.79 -5.93 -11.60
N LEU A 71 -12.24 -5.28 -10.53
CA LEU A 71 -13.67 -5.26 -10.19
C LEU A 71 -14.50 -4.56 -11.26
N LYS A 72 -13.97 -3.49 -11.87
CA LYS A 72 -14.64 -2.73 -12.93
C LYS A 72 -14.75 -3.53 -14.23
N GLU A 73 -13.69 -4.23 -14.62
CA GLU A 73 -13.58 -5.01 -15.86
C GLU A 73 -14.55 -6.21 -15.91
N ASN A 74 -14.96 -6.74 -14.76
CA ASN A 74 -15.99 -7.79 -14.72
C ASN A 74 -17.31 -7.33 -15.36
N SER A 75 -18.05 -8.22 -16.02
CA SER A 75 -19.32 -7.86 -16.66
C SER A 75 -20.36 -7.35 -15.64
N THR A 76 -21.03 -6.24 -15.99
CA THR A 76 -22.15 -5.67 -15.22
C THR A 76 -23.43 -6.51 -15.38
N PHE A 77 -23.54 -7.27 -16.47
CA PHE A 77 -24.64 -8.19 -16.73
C PHE A 77 -24.19 -9.64 -16.55
N LEU A 78 -25.12 -10.54 -16.24
CA LEU A 78 -24.83 -11.96 -16.17
C LEU A 78 -24.42 -12.47 -17.55
N VAL A 79 -23.34 -13.26 -17.60
CA VAL A 79 -22.84 -13.84 -18.86
C VAL A 79 -23.87 -14.78 -19.49
N SER A 80 -24.68 -15.46 -18.67
CA SER A 80 -25.75 -16.36 -19.11
C SER A 80 -27.03 -15.66 -19.58
N GLN A 81 -27.30 -14.46 -19.06
CA GLN A 81 -28.53 -13.69 -19.31
C GLN A 81 -28.18 -12.20 -19.35
N SER A 82 -27.98 -11.68 -20.56
CA SER A 82 -27.52 -10.30 -20.81
C SER A 82 -28.42 -9.21 -20.22
N ASP A 83 -29.67 -9.53 -19.92
CA ASP A 83 -30.66 -8.56 -19.44
C ASP A 83 -30.70 -8.49 -17.91
N LEU A 84 -29.97 -9.36 -17.22
CA LEU A 84 -29.93 -9.40 -15.76
C LEU A 84 -28.63 -8.80 -15.22
N ILE A 85 -28.76 -7.91 -14.23
CA ILE A 85 -27.64 -7.27 -13.56
C ILE A 85 -26.91 -8.30 -12.68
N ASN A 86 -25.58 -8.27 -12.73
CA ASN A 86 -24.72 -9.04 -11.85
C ASN A 86 -24.63 -8.38 -10.46
N PHE A 87 -25.61 -8.68 -9.60
CA PHE A 87 -25.61 -8.19 -8.21
C PHE A 87 -24.40 -8.68 -7.39
N SER A 88 -23.76 -9.78 -7.78
CA SER A 88 -22.52 -10.25 -7.14
C SER A 88 -21.40 -9.24 -7.33
N LYS A 89 -21.21 -8.72 -8.55
CA LYS A 89 -20.26 -7.63 -8.84
C LYS A 89 -20.55 -6.40 -7.98
N CYS A 90 -21.81 -5.96 -7.95
CA CYS A 90 -22.22 -4.79 -7.14
C CYS A 90 -21.90 -4.99 -5.65
N ARG A 91 -22.17 -6.19 -5.11
CA ARG A 91 -21.87 -6.55 -3.72
C ARG A 91 -20.36 -6.54 -3.45
N SER A 92 -19.55 -7.14 -4.32
CA SER A 92 -18.09 -7.14 -4.17
C SER A 92 -17.49 -5.74 -4.19
N ILE A 93 -17.99 -4.85 -5.06
CA ILE A 93 -17.57 -3.44 -5.10
C ILE A 93 -17.93 -2.73 -3.79
N LYS A 94 -19.16 -2.92 -3.29
CA LYS A 94 -19.59 -2.33 -2.01
C LYS A 94 -18.69 -2.80 -0.86
N GLU A 95 -18.51 -4.12 -0.72
CA GLU A 95 -17.68 -4.70 0.34
C GLU A 95 -16.24 -4.20 0.28
N PHE A 96 -15.68 -4.07 -0.92
CA PHE A 96 -14.35 -3.50 -1.12
C PHE A 96 -14.27 -2.04 -0.63
N ILE A 97 -15.20 -1.19 -1.04
CA ILE A 97 -15.23 0.23 -0.65
C ILE A 97 -15.39 0.37 0.86
N GLU A 98 -16.34 -0.34 1.46
CA GLU A 98 -16.57 -0.30 2.91
C GLU A 98 -15.34 -0.76 3.69
N LYS A 99 -14.65 -1.82 3.23
CA LYS A 99 -13.38 -2.27 3.83
C LYS A 99 -12.32 -1.17 3.77
N GLN A 100 -12.16 -0.48 2.64
CA GLN A 100 -11.18 0.62 2.53
C GLN A 100 -11.56 1.82 3.41
N ARG A 101 -12.85 2.19 3.46
CA ARG A 101 -13.33 3.28 4.32
C ARG A 101 -13.09 2.98 5.79
N ALA A 102 -13.30 1.74 6.23
CA ALA A 102 -13.02 1.33 7.60
C ALA A 102 -11.54 1.56 7.97
N LEU A 103 -10.60 1.30 7.06
CA LEU A 103 -9.17 1.48 7.29
C LEU A 103 -8.76 2.95 7.53
N ILE A 104 -9.48 3.90 6.94
CA ILE A 104 -9.18 5.35 7.05
C ILE A 104 -10.16 6.10 7.96
N SER A 105 -11.04 5.38 8.66
CA SER A 105 -12.14 5.96 9.44
C SER A 105 -11.71 6.79 10.65
N LYS A 106 -10.48 6.62 11.14
CA LYS A 106 -9.95 7.35 12.31
C LYS A 106 -8.93 8.39 11.86
N GLN A 107 -8.81 9.48 12.61
CA GLN A 107 -7.76 10.47 12.36
C GLN A 107 -6.42 10.00 12.97
N TYR A 108 -5.32 10.32 12.27
CA TYR A 108 -3.99 10.12 12.82
C TYR A 108 -3.76 11.04 14.03
N ARG A 109 -3.18 10.50 15.10
CA ARG A 109 -2.77 11.27 16.30
C ARG A 109 -1.31 11.71 16.18
N PHE A 110 -0.96 12.42 15.11
CA PHE A 110 0.36 13.04 14.99
C PHE A 110 0.27 14.49 15.45
N GLN A 111 1.29 14.95 16.17
CA GLN A 111 1.46 16.38 16.43
C GLN A 111 1.95 17.02 15.14
N GLN A 112 1.13 17.90 14.57
CA GLN A 112 1.48 18.61 13.36
C GLN A 112 2.37 19.79 13.73
N ASP A 113 3.55 19.85 13.13
CA ASP A 113 4.43 21.02 13.16
C ASP A 113 4.50 21.59 11.74
N ASP A 114 3.92 22.76 11.56
CA ASP A 114 3.78 23.40 10.26
C ASP A 114 5.14 23.76 9.64
N SER A 115 6.14 24.05 10.47
CA SER A 115 7.49 24.39 10.00
C SER A 115 8.19 23.20 9.34
N THR A 116 8.14 22.03 9.99
CA THR A 116 8.65 20.77 9.42
C THR A 116 7.86 20.36 8.18
N GLY A 117 6.54 20.54 8.18
CA GLY A 117 5.68 20.24 7.02
C GLY A 117 6.09 21.04 5.78
N HIS A 118 6.18 22.37 5.92
CA HIS A 118 6.60 23.25 4.82
C HIS A 118 8.02 22.96 4.33
N TRP A 119 8.96 22.65 5.23
CA TRP A 119 10.32 22.29 4.84
C TRP A 119 10.37 20.99 4.01
N LEU A 120 9.62 19.96 4.42
CA LEU A 120 9.55 18.69 3.69
C LEU A 120 8.97 18.91 2.28
N GLU A 121 7.88 19.66 2.15
CA GLU A 121 7.29 19.97 0.85
C GLU A 121 8.25 20.73 -0.07
N TYR A 122 8.97 21.72 0.48
CA TYR A 122 9.99 22.45 -0.26
C TYR A 122 11.10 21.52 -0.78
N ARG A 123 11.61 20.64 0.08
CA ARG A 123 12.66 19.68 -0.29
C ARG A 123 12.20 18.67 -1.33
N LEU A 124 10.96 18.18 -1.22
CA LEU A 124 10.38 17.27 -2.19
C LEU A 124 10.22 17.93 -3.57
N LYS A 125 9.77 19.19 -3.62
CA LYS A 125 9.65 19.95 -4.88
C LYS A 125 11.00 20.19 -5.56
N GLN A 126 12.07 20.43 -4.79
CA GLN A 126 13.41 20.59 -5.36
C GLN A 126 14.03 19.30 -5.89
N ALA A 127 13.62 18.15 -5.37
CA ALA A 127 14.19 16.87 -5.73
C ALA A 127 13.75 16.36 -7.12
N ASN A 128 12.88 17.08 -7.85
CA ASN A 128 12.37 16.69 -9.17
C ASN A 128 11.84 15.24 -9.20
N VAL A 129 11.15 14.83 -8.13
CA VAL A 129 10.39 13.57 -8.06
C VAL A 129 8.93 13.84 -8.39
#